data_AF-A0A672KIY4-F1
#
_entry.id   AF-A0A672KIY4-F1
#
_cell.length_a   1.000
_cell.length_b   1.000
_cell.length_c   1.000
_cell.angle_alpha   90.00
_cell.angle_beta   90.00
_cell.angle_gamma   90.00
#
_symmetry.space_group_name_H-M   'P 1'
#
loop_
_entity.id
_entity.type
_entity.pdbx_description
1 polymer ?
#
loop_
_entity_poly.entity_id
_entity_poly.type
_entity_poly.pdbx_seq_one_letter_code
_entity_poly.pdbx_strand_id
1 'polypeptide(L)'
;KPKKKCFLEMKYDSGMFFTLNPSLCPPQYGSKDAGGVGHVPPGWDQWHALVGNSKYYNYTLSVNGKEEKHGDNYEKDYLTDLVLNRSLHFLEERSPNHPFFMMLCPPSPHSPWTAAPQYQQSFSDVRAPRNGSFNMPGKDKHWLLRQPANPMPNSSVEYLDNAYRGRWQTLLSVDDMVEQLIKKLDSIKELSNTYIFYTSDHGYHTGQFSLPIDKRQLYEFDIRIPLVVRGPGIKPKQTLQSPVLNIDLSMTILDIAGVNLSTVNMDGQSFLPQMAPSLRNGTERPFFLVEYTGEGHSSEDPSCPKLGPGLAECFPDCVCEDAFNNTYACVRALKDANLQYCEFADNEVSTCQNRWAVVDPTLS
;
A
#
# COMPACT_ATOMS: atom_id res chain seq x y z
N LYS A 1 21.27 -1.65 -17.40
CA LYS A 1 19.96 -1.23 -16.83
C LYS A 1 20.20 0.05 -16.02
N PRO A 2 19.47 1.15 -16.23
CA PRO A 2 19.60 2.32 -15.36
C PRO A 2 19.24 1.88 -13.93
N LYS A 3 20.08 2.23 -12.96
CA LYS A 3 19.78 2.00 -11.55
C LYS A 3 18.55 2.85 -11.21
N LYS A 4 17.43 2.22 -10.85
CA LYS A 4 16.29 2.94 -10.28
C LYS A 4 16.79 3.58 -8.98
N LYS A 5 16.80 4.91 -8.91
CA LYS A 5 17.16 5.64 -7.69
C LYS A 5 15.93 5.68 -6.80
N CYS A 6 16.03 5.16 -5.58
CA CYS A 6 14.98 5.33 -4.58
C CYS A 6 15.16 6.68 -3.87
N PHE A 7 14.04 7.25 -3.42
CA PHE A 7 13.87 8.63 -2.99
C PHE A 7 14.93 9.18 -2.02
N LEU A 8 15.50 8.31 -1.19
CA LEU A 8 16.35 8.71 -0.07
C LEU A 8 17.83 8.83 -0.42
N GLU A 9 18.22 8.66 -1.68
CA GLU A 9 19.56 9.05 -2.14
C GLU A 9 19.84 10.56 -2.00
N MET A 10 18.82 11.37 -1.67
CA MET A 10 18.95 12.79 -1.32
C MET A 10 19.22 12.93 0.19
N LYS A 11 20.41 13.46 0.51
CA LYS A 11 20.98 13.58 1.86
C LYS A 11 19.96 14.12 2.89
N TYR A 12 19.57 13.28 3.84
CA TYR A 12 18.97 13.69 5.10
C TYR A 12 20.01 13.45 6.20
N ASP A 13 20.12 14.39 7.15
CA ASP A 13 21.14 14.36 8.21
C ASP A 13 20.76 13.42 9.38
N SER A 14 19.54 12.87 9.41
CA SER A 14 19.20 11.66 10.16
C SER A 14 17.89 11.02 9.65
N GLY A 15 17.91 9.76 9.20
CA GLY A 15 16.78 9.02 8.67
C GLY A 15 16.72 7.60 9.20
N MET A 16 15.57 7.19 9.71
CA MET A 16 15.32 5.83 10.18
C MET A 16 14.15 5.18 9.45
N PHE A 17 14.36 3.95 9.02
CA PHE A 17 13.35 3.13 8.38
C PHE A 17 13.00 1.90 9.21
N PHE A 18 11.71 1.70 9.45
CA PHE A 18 11.19 0.43 9.95
C PHE A 18 10.26 -0.23 8.95
N THR A 19 10.71 -1.43 8.58
CA THR A 19 10.07 -2.55 7.92
C THR A 19 9.57 -2.28 6.52
N LEU A 20 10.11 -3.00 5.55
CA LEU A 20 9.52 -3.11 4.22
C LEU A 20 8.48 -4.23 4.28
N ASN A 21 7.25 -3.93 3.85
CA ASN A 21 6.53 -4.93 3.05
C ASN A 21 7.36 -5.09 1.75
N PRO A 22 7.71 -6.30 1.28
CA PRO A 22 8.44 -6.49 0.02
C PRO A 22 7.76 -5.92 -1.24
N SER A 23 6.61 -5.27 -1.13
CA SER A 23 6.04 -4.40 -2.16
C SER A 23 6.75 -3.03 -2.26
N LEU A 24 7.50 -2.61 -1.24
CA LEU A 24 8.19 -1.33 -1.16
C LEU A 24 9.70 -1.50 -1.41
N CYS A 25 10.33 -0.48 -2.00
CA CYS A 25 11.67 -0.56 -2.58
C CYS A 25 12.77 -1.04 -1.59
N PRO A 26 13.58 -2.06 -1.92
CA PRO A 26 13.49 -2.90 -3.11
C PRO A 26 12.51 -4.08 -2.93
N PRO A 27 11.77 -4.45 -3.97
CA PRO A 27 10.91 -5.62 -3.90
C PRO A 27 11.72 -6.89 -3.66
N GLN A 28 11.14 -7.84 -2.91
CA GLN A 28 11.80 -9.11 -2.53
C GLN A 28 13.10 -8.90 -1.72
N TYR A 29 13.11 -7.89 -0.85
CA TYR A 29 14.25 -7.60 0.02
C TYR A 29 14.74 -8.85 0.78
N GLY A 30 16.06 -9.00 0.84
CA GLY A 30 16.72 -10.16 1.45
C GLY A 30 16.93 -11.36 0.52
N SER A 31 16.34 -11.36 -0.69
CA SER A 31 16.71 -12.30 -1.75
C SER A 31 18.13 -12.01 -2.27
N LYS A 32 18.79 -13.02 -2.88
CA LYS A 32 20.13 -12.83 -3.47
C LYS A 32 20.14 -11.75 -4.55
N ASP A 33 19.08 -11.68 -5.36
CA ASP A 33 18.96 -10.71 -6.46
C ASP A 33 18.74 -9.28 -5.96
N ALA A 34 18.15 -9.13 -4.77
CA ALA A 34 18.00 -7.85 -4.07
C ALA A 34 19.22 -7.48 -3.20
N GLY A 35 20.34 -8.20 -3.31
CA GLY A 35 21.56 -7.95 -2.53
C GLY A 35 21.61 -8.63 -1.15
N GLY A 36 20.61 -9.45 -0.83
CA GLY A 36 20.52 -10.20 0.42
C GLY A 36 20.28 -9.33 1.65
N VAL A 37 20.36 -9.95 2.82
CA VAL A 37 20.21 -9.29 4.12
C VAL A 37 21.26 -8.18 4.32
N GLY A 38 22.45 -8.34 3.74
CA GLY A 38 23.56 -7.38 3.86
C GLY A 38 23.36 -6.07 3.12
N HIS A 39 22.37 -5.98 2.21
CA HIS A 39 22.13 -4.77 1.46
C HIS A 39 21.36 -3.74 2.31
N VAL A 40 21.99 -2.60 2.58
CA VAL A 40 21.34 -1.42 3.14
C VAL A 40 21.18 -0.39 2.01
N PRO A 41 19.95 0.02 1.66
CA PRO A 41 19.75 1.07 0.67
C PRO A 41 20.44 2.37 1.12
N PRO A 42 21.04 3.14 0.20
CA PRO A 42 21.64 4.43 0.54
C PRO A 42 20.59 5.41 1.07
N GLY A 43 21.02 6.31 1.96
CA GLY A 43 20.15 7.37 2.50
C GLY A 43 19.54 7.10 3.87
N TRP A 44 19.87 5.97 4.50
CA TRP A 44 19.36 5.59 5.81
C TRP A 44 20.50 5.50 6.83
N ASP A 45 20.30 6.11 8.00
CA ASP A 45 21.17 5.95 9.16
C ASP A 45 20.82 4.70 9.95
N GLN A 46 19.54 4.36 9.99
CA GLN A 46 19.02 3.12 10.59
C GLN A 46 18.08 2.42 9.61
N TRP A 47 18.36 1.15 9.34
CA TRP A 47 17.63 0.30 8.40
C TRP A 47 17.22 -1.01 9.07
N HIS A 48 15.93 -1.20 9.26
CA HIS A 48 15.38 -2.41 9.87
C HIS A 48 14.30 -2.99 8.94
N ALA A 49 14.65 -3.93 8.07
CA ALA A 49 13.75 -4.41 7.02
C ALA A 49 13.42 -5.90 7.15
N LEU A 50 12.16 -6.25 6.91
CA LEU A 50 11.69 -7.63 6.88
C LEU A 50 12.28 -8.36 5.67
N VAL A 51 12.82 -9.55 5.91
CA VAL A 51 13.33 -10.44 4.85
C VAL A 51 12.20 -11.32 4.34
N GLY A 52 11.95 -11.29 3.04
CA GLY A 52 10.88 -12.06 2.41
C GLY A 52 9.51 -11.39 2.57
N ASN A 53 8.45 -12.20 2.70
CA ASN A 53 7.06 -11.73 2.73
C ASN A 53 6.55 -11.36 4.13
N SER A 54 5.47 -10.59 4.16
CA SER A 54 4.77 -10.13 5.37
C SER A 54 4.52 -11.28 6.35
N LYS A 55 4.97 -11.06 7.58
CA LYS A 55 4.87 -12.00 8.70
C LYS A 55 4.67 -11.22 9.99
N TYR A 56 4.02 -11.84 10.96
CA TYR A 56 3.81 -11.28 12.30
C TYR A 56 4.73 -11.91 13.35
N TYR A 57 5.20 -13.14 13.10
CA TYR A 57 6.11 -13.96 13.92
C TYR A 57 7.02 -14.80 13.02
N ASN A 58 8.03 -15.45 13.60
CA ASN A 58 8.92 -16.39 12.91
C ASN A 58 9.52 -15.80 11.63
N TYR A 59 10.09 -14.60 11.78
CA TYR A 59 10.65 -13.81 10.70
C TYR A 59 12.12 -13.47 10.95
N THR A 60 12.71 -12.86 9.94
CA THR A 60 14.08 -12.37 9.97
C THR A 60 14.07 -10.92 9.53
N LEU A 61 14.77 -10.07 10.27
CA LEU A 61 15.03 -8.70 9.90
C LEU A 61 16.49 -8.57 9.42
N SER A 62 16.70 -7.71 8.43
CA SER A 62 18.00 -7.04 8.28
C SER A 62 18.01 -5.82 9.17
N VAL A 63 18.90 -5.80 10.15
CA VAL A 63 19.16 -4.67 11.02
C VAL A 63 20.54 -4.12 10.67
N ASN A 64 20.55 -3.02 9.91
CA ASN A 64 21.75 -2.36 9.39
C ASN A 64 22.67 -3.34 8.63
N GLY A 65 22.07 -4.21 7.81
CA GLY A 65 22.80 -5.20 7.02
C GLY A 65 23.14 -6.49 7.78
N LYS A 66 22.67 -6.65 9.01
CA LYS A 66 22.90 -7.86 9.82
C LYS A 66 21.60 -8.61 10.06
N GLU A 67 21.67 -9.92 9.98
CA GLU A 67 20.53 -10.79 10.22
C GLU A 67 20.13 -10.80 11.71
N GLU A 68 18.86 -10.55 12.00
CA GLU A 68 18.25 -10.70 13.32
C GLU A 68 17.01 -11.61 13.20
N LYS A 69 16.98 -12.71 13.97
CA LYS A 69 15.88 -13.67 13.93
C LYS A 69 14.94 -13.48 15.10
N HIS A 70 13.64 -13.57 14.83
CA HIS A 70 12.57 -13.47 15.81
C HIS A 70 11.73 -14.75 15.82
N GLY A 71 11.29 -15.15 17.01
CA GLY A 71 10.47 -16.33 17.25
C GLY A 71 8.97 -16.01 17.22
N ASP A 72 8.22 -16.64 18.12
CA ASP A 72 6.76 -16.54 18.26
C ASP A 72 6.30 -16.08 19.65
N ASN A 73 7.19 -15.50 20.45
CA ASN A 73 6.82 -14.95 21.75
C ASN A 73 6.19 -13.56 21.57
N TYR A 74 4.89 -13.41 21.84
CA TYR A 74 4.16 -12.15 21.68
C TYR A 74 4.91 -10.91 22.19
N GLU A 75 5.35 -10.93 23.44
CA GLU A 75 5.99 -9.78 24.12
C GLU A 75 7.33 -9.36 23.50
N LYS A 76 7.93 -10.20 22.65
CA LYS A 76 9.26 -9.97 22.07
C LYS A 76 9.26 -9.91 20.55
N ASP A 77 8.40 -10.70 19.92
CA ASP A 77 8.52 -11.07 18.52
C ASP A 77 7.35 -10.57 17.67
N TYR A 78 6.26 -10.06 18.24
CA TYR A 78 5.18 -9.54 17.40
C TYR A 78 5.64 -8.30 16.61
N LEU A 79 5.69 -8.42 15.28
CA LEU A 79 6.43 -7.46 14.44
C LEU A 79 5.94 -6.02 14.57
N THR A 80 4.62 -5.79 14.64
CA THR A 80 4.05 -4.44 14.77
C THR A 80 4.49 -3.78 16.08
N ASP A 81 4.54 -4.52 17.18
CA ASP A 81 4.97 -4.01 18.48
C ASP A 81 6.48 -3.79 18.52
N LEU A 82 7.26 -4.67 17.88
CA LEU A 82 8.70 -4.48 17.72
C LEU A 82 9.01 -3.19 16.95
N VAL A 83 8.28 -2.93 15.86
CA VAL A 83 8.40 -1.68 15.07
C VAL A 83 8.08 -0.47 15.93
N LEU A 84 6.98 -0.50 16.67
CA LEU A 84 6.60 0.57 17.59
C LEU A 84 7.70 0.83 18.63
N ASN A 85 8.13 -0.21 19.35
CA ASN A 85 9.10 -0.09 20.44
C ASN A 85 10.42 0.51 19.96
N ARG A 86 10.91 0.06 18.81
CA ARG A 86 12.15 0.61 18.23
C ARG A 86 11.95 2.05 17.72
N SER A 87 10.77 2.38 17.22
CA SER A 87 10.43 3.75 16.80
C SER A 87 10.41 4.72 17.99
N LEU A 88 9.83 4.30 19.12
CA LEU A 88 9.83 5.06 20.37
C LEU A 88 11.26 5.26 20.89
N HIS A 89 12.07 4.21 20.88
CA HIS A 89 13.47 4.27 21.29
C HIS A 89 14.29 5.24 20.42
N PHE A 90 14.10 5.24 19.10
CA PHE A 90 14.74 6.24 18.24
C PHE A 90 14.33 7.67 18.57
N LEU A 91 13.04 7.91 18.83
CA LEU A 91 12.57 9.23 19.25
C LEU A 91 13.16 9.63 20.61
N GLU A 92 13.58 8.69 21.45
CA GLU A 92 14.28 8.99 22.70
C GLU A 92 15.75 9.35 22.48
N GLU A 93 16.44 8.58 21.66
CA GLU A 93 17.89 8.67 21.48
C GLU A 93 18.32 9.72 20.44
N ARG A 94 17.42 10.15 19.54
CA ARG A 94 17.79 11.11 18.50
C ARG A 94 18.26 12.44 19.08
N SER A 95 19.16 13.12 18.36
CA SER A 95 19.56 14.48 18.71
C SER A 95 18.38 15.45 18.51
N PRO A 96 17.99 16.24 19.52
CA PRO A 96 16.88 17.18 19.40
C PRO A 96 17.15 18.34 18.42
N ASN A 97 18.40 18.52 17.99
CA ASN A 97 18.80 19.61 17.11
C ASN A 97 18.84 19.22 15.62
N HIS A 98 18.58 17.96 15.28
CA HIS A 98 18.63 17.48 13.91
C HIS A 98 17.22 17.06 13.44
N PRO A 99 16.81 17.44 12.22
CA PRO A 99 15.55 16.95 11.66
C PRO A 99 15.66 15.45 11.42
N PHE A 100 14.54 14.75 11.59
CA PHE A 100 14.46 13.32 11.32
C PHE A 100 13.45 13.02 10.22
N PHE A 101 13.72 11.95 9.48
CA PHE A 101 12.73 11.29 8.64
C PHE A 101 12.49 9.86 9.16
N MET A 102 11.23 9.52 9.41
CA MET A 102 10.83 8.20 9.86
C MET A 102 9.77 7.63 8.93
N MET A 103 10.00 6.42 8.41
CA MET A 103 9.01 5.71 7.61
C MET A 103 8.79 4.32 8.23
N LEU A 104 7.54 4.08 8.60
CA LEU A 104 7.09 2.89 9.31
C LEU A 104 6.10 2.14 8.41
N CYS A 105 6.40 0.91 8.02
CA CYS A 105 5.49 0.09 7.22
C CYS A 105 5.29 -1.26 7.89
N PRO A 106 4.42 -1.36 8.92
CA PRO A 106 4.11 -2.64 9.54
C PRO A 106 3.49 -3.60 8.51
N PRO A 107 3.57 -4.93 8.72
CA PRO A 107 2.98 -5.91 7.80
C PRO A 107 1.44 -5.86 7.80
N SER A 108 0.82 -5.32 8.84
CA SER A 108 -0.64 -5.22 8.96
C SER A 108 -1.24 -4.29 7.89
N PRO A 109 -2.38 -4.65 7.26
CA PRO A 109 -3.20 -5.84 7.47
C PRO A 109 -2.99 -6.90 6.37
N HIS A 110 -1.77 -7.15 5.95
CA HIS A 110 -1.48 -8.20 4.97
C HIS A 110 -1.74 -9.60 5.57
N SER A 111 -2.04 -10.57 4.71
CA SER A 111 -2.10 -11.98 5.10
C SER A 111 -0.76 -12.40 5.74
N PRO A 112 -0.76 -13.29 6.75
CA PRO A 112 -1.84 -14.18 7.20
C PRO A 112 -2.80 -13.58 8.25
N TRP A 113 -2.84 -12.26 8.44
CA TRP A 113 -3.76 -11.58 9.37
C TRP A 113 -3.71 -12.09 10.82
N THR A 114 -2.51 -12.42 11.30
CA THR A 114 -2.33 -12.92 12.67
C THR A 114 -2.38 -11.75 13.65
N ALA A 115 -3.51 -11.55 14.32
CA ALA A 115 -3.68 -10.49 15.30
C ALA A 115 -2.92 -10.76 16.60
N ALA A 116 -2.54 -9.67 17.29
CA ALA A 116 -2.06 -9.73 18.66
C ALA A 116 -3.09 -10.44 19.56
N PRO A 117 -2.67 -11.23 20.58
CA PRO A 117 -3.57 -12.06 21.37
C PRO A 117 -4.79 -11.33 21.94
N GLN A 118 -4.61 -10.09 22.41
CA GLN A 118 -5.68 -9.26 22.95
C GLN A 118 -6.75 -8.84 21.92
N TYR A 119 -6.43 -8.92 20.62
CA TYR A 119 -7.31 -8.50 19.53
C TYR A 119 -7.97 -9.67 18.78
N GLN A 120 -7.58 -10.91 19.07
CA GLN A 120 -8.09 -12.11 18.37
C GLN A 120 -9.61 -12.28 18.44
N GLN A 121 -10.25 -11.77 19.50
CA GLN A 121 -11.71 -11.85 19.69
C GLN A 121 -12.43 -10.55 19.34
N SER A 122 -11.72 -9.52 18.89
CA SER A 122 -12.34 -8.27 18.46
C SER A 122 -13.11 -8.46 17.15
N PHE A 123 -14.21 -7.72 16.97
CA PHE A 123 -15.00 -7.71 15.73
C PHE A 123 -15.53 -9.08 15.27
N SER A 124 -15.84 -10.00 16.19
CA SER A 124 -16.32 -11.35 15.87
C SER A 124 -17.48 -11.40 14.86
N ASP A 125 -18.36 -10.40 14.89
CA ASP A 125 -19.57 -10.36 14.05
C ASP A 125 -19.42 -9.48 12.79
N VAL A 126 -18.25 -8.85 12.60
CA VAL A 126 -18.05 -8.00 11.43
C VAL A 126 -17.95 -8.85 10.16
N ARG A 127 -18.47 -8.29 9.07
CA ARG A 127 -18.45 -8.86 7.72
C ARG A 127 -17.94 -7.82 6.74
N ALA A 128 -17.45 -8.28 5.60
CA ALA A 128 -17.08 -7.37 4.53
C ALA A 128 -18.30 -6.54 4.08
N PRO A 129 -18.13 -5.27 3.69
CA PRO A 129 -19.22 -4.43 3.22
C PRO A 129 -19.96 -5.08 2.05
N ARG A 130 -21.28 -5.11 2.15
CA ARG A 130 -22.16 -5.65 1.10
C ARG A 130 -22.74 -4.50 0.26
N ASN A 131 -21.86 -3.65 -0.28
CA ASN A 131 -22.22 -2.48 -1.10
C ASN A 131 -22.62 -2.88 -2.53
N GLY A 132 -22.87 -1.89 -3.40
CA GLY A 132 -23.59 -2.08 -4.66
C GLY A 132 -22.96 -3.08 -5.62
N SER A 133 -21.62 -3.13 -5.69
CA SER A 133 -20.90 -4.09 -6.55
C SER A 133 -20.59 -5.43 -5.86
N PHE A 134 -20.94 -5.59 -4.58
CA PHE A 134 -20.71 -6.84 -3.86
C PHE A 134 -21.45 -8.01 -4.51
N ASN A 135 -20.72 -9.06 -4.85
CA ASN A 135 -21.24 -10.28 -5.45
C ASN A 135 -22.08 -10.06 -6.72
N MET A 136 -21.72 -9.04 -7.51
CA MET A 136 -22.34 -8.74 -8.79
C MET A 136 -21.49 -9.29 -9.94
N PRO A 137 -22.07 -9.67 -11.08
CA PRO A 137 -21.27 -10.09 -12.23
C PRO A 137 -20.66 -8.88 -12.96
N GLY A 138 -19.36 -8.91 -13.29
CA GLY A 138 -18.66 -7.85 -14.03
C GLY A 138 -18.89 -7.87 -15.55
N LYS A 139 -20.13 -8.06 -16.01
CA LYS A 139 -20.48 -8.39 -17.42
C LYS A 139 -19.84 -7.49 -18.50
N ASP A 140 -19.70 -6.21 -18.22
CA ASP A 140 -19.18 -5.17 -19.12
C ASP A 140 -17.73 -4.76 -18.81
N LYS A 141 -17.04 -5.55 -17.98
CA LYS A 141 -15.68 -5.29 -17.50
C LYS A 141 -14.66 -6.17 -18.21
N HIS A 142 -13.39 -5.94 -17.89
CA HIS A 142 -12.29 -6.82 -18.29
C HIS A 142 -12.58 -8.27 -17.90
N TRP A 143 -12.06 -9.21 -18.68
CA TRP A 143 -12.49 -10.60 -18.62
C TRP A 143 -12.25 -11.27 -17.27
N LEU A 144 -11.24 -10.83 -16.51
CA LEU A 144 -10.97 -11.30 -15.15
C LEU A 144 -12.13 -11.04 -14.17
N LEU A 145 -12.95 -10.02 -14.43
CA LEU A 145 -14.15 -9.73 -13.63
C LEU A 145 -15.40 -10.44 -14.16
N ARG A 146 -15.31 -11.12 -15.30
CA ARG A 146 -16.42 -11.89 -15.91
C ARG A 146 -16.35 -13.38 -15.60
N GLN A 147 -15.15 -13.90 -15.35
CA GLN A 147 -14.92 -15.30 -15.00
C GLN A 147 -15.46 -15.73 -13.63
N PRO A 148 -15.53 -14.89 -12.56
CA PRO A 148 -15.83 -15.40 -11.23
C PRO A 148 -17.22 -16.01 -11.18
N ALA A 149 -17.39 -17.08 -10.40
CA ALA A 149 -18.69 -17.67 -10.16
C ALA A 149 -19.63 -16.63 -9.54
N ASN A 150 -20.80 -16.46 -10.14
CA ASN A 150 -21.82 -15.53 -9.66
C ASN A 150 -23.18 -16.25 -9.49
N PRO A 151 -23.79 -16.24 -8.28
CA PRO A 151 -23.23 -15.69 -7.04
C PRO A 151 -22.00 -16.48 -6.56
N MET A 152 -21.14 -15.81 -5.77
CA MET A 152 -20.00 -16.44 -5.09
C MET A 152 -20.47 -17.66 -4.28
N PRO A 153 -19.71 -18.76 -4.27
CA PRO A 153 -19.94 -19.88 -3.36
C PRO A 153 -19.93 -19.41 -1.89
N ASN A 154 -20.72 -20.07 -1.04
CA ASN A 154 -20.76 -19.73 0.39
C ASN A 154 -19.38 -19.84 1.05
N SER A 155 -18.53 -20.78 0.62
CA SER A 155 -17.14 -20.94 1.06
C SER A 155 -16.30 -19.70 0.77
N SER A 156 -16.41 -19.14 -0.44
CA SER A 156 -15.74 -17.89 -0.81
C SER A 156 -16.21 -16.70 0.04
N VAL A 157 -17.52 -16.60 0.28
CA VAL A 157 -18.09 -15.52 1.11
C VAL A 157 -17.64 -15.62 2.57
N GLU A 158 -17.61 -16.84 3.13
CA GLU A 158 -17.13 -17.10 4.49
C GLU A 158 -15.63 -16.81 4.62
N TYR A 159 -14.83 -17.26 3.64
CA TYR A 159 -13.41 -16.97 3.58
C TYR A 159 -13.13 -15.47 3.55
N LEU A 160 -13.83 -14.72 2.69
CA LEU A 160 -13.77 -13.27 2.62
C LEU A 160 -14.12 -12.62 3.98
N ASP A 161 -15.23 -13.00 4.61
CA ASP A 161 -15.62 -12.38 5.88
C ASP A 161 -14.59 -12.64 6.98
N ASN A 162 -14.01 -13.84 7.00
CA ASN A 162 -12.93 -14.18 7.92
C ASN A 162 -11.65 -13.37 7.64
N ALA A 163 -11.26 -13.21 6.37
CA ALA A 163 -10.14 -12.38 5.97
C ALA A 163 -10.38 -10.90 6.36
N TYR A 164 -11.57 -10.37 6.09
CA TYR A 164 -11.95 -9.00 6.45
C TYR A 164 -11.87 -8.74 7.96
N ARG A 165 -12.38 -9.68 8.77
CA ARG A 165 -12.26 -9.64 10.23
C ARG A 165 -10.81 -9.68 10.68
N GLY A 166 -10.02 -10.63 10.16
CA GLY A 166 -8.59 -10.75 10.49
C GLY A 166 -7.83 -9.45 10.21
N ARG A 167 -8.10 -8.83 9.05
CA ARG A 167 -7.53 -7.51 8.70
C ARG A 167 -7.84 -6.46 9.76
N TRP A 168 -9.10 -6.32 10.18
CA TRP A 168 -9.50 -5.38 11.23
C TRP A 168 -8.82 -5.66 12.57
N GLN A 169 -8.72 -6.92 12.96
CA GLN A 169 -8.06 -7.32 14.20
C GLN A 169 -6.56 -6.96 14.19
N THR A 170 -5.88 -7.18 13.06
CA THR A 170 -4.45 -6.80 12.92
C THR A 170 -4.20 -5.29 12.83
N LEU A 171 -5.20 -4.51 12.39
CA LEU A 171 -5.12 -3.05 12.36
C LEU A 171 -5.18 -2.41 13.74
N LEU A 172 -5.77 -3.07 14.74
CA LEU A 172 -5.80 -2.52 16.11
C LEU A 172 -4.39 -2.28 16.67
N SER A 173 -3.43 -3.17 16.39
CA SER A 173 -2.02 -2.93 16.76
C SER A 173 -1.38 -1.76 16.00
N VAL A 174 -1.85 -1.46 14.78
CA VAL A 174 -1.40 -0.27 14.02
C VAL A 174 -2.01 1.00 14.63
N ASP A 175 -3.26 0.93 15.08
CA ASP A 175 -3.93 2.04 15.77
C ASP A 175 -3.20 2.38 17.08
N ASP A 176 -2.87 1.38 17.90
CA ASP A 176 -2.03 1.55 19.09
C ASP A 176 -0.68 2.20 18.76
N MET A 177 -0.02 1.74 17.69
CA MET A 177 1.26 2.27 17.25
C MET A 177 1.13 3.76 16.88
N VAL A 178 0.10 4.14 16.12
CA VAL A 178 -0.17 5.54 15.76
C VAL A 178 -0.42 6.37 17.02
N GLU A 179 -1.27 5.89 17.94
CA GLU A 179 -1.59 6.60 19.17
C GLU A 179 -0.33 6.86 20.02
N GLN A 180 0.49 5.83 20.22
CA GLN A 180 1.70 5.91 21.03
C GLN A 180 2.77 6.82 20.40
N LEU A 181 2.94 6.79 19.07
CA LEU A 181 3.85 7.70 18.37
C LEU A 181 3.40 9.16 18.50
N ILE A 182 2.09 9.43 18.35
CA ILE A 182 1.54 10.77 18.53
C ILE A 182 1.76 11.27 19.97
N LYS A 183 1.46 10.43 20.96
CA LYS A 183 1.70 10.74 22.39
C LYS A 183 3.19 11.00 22.65
N LYS A 184 4.09 10.21 22.06
CA LYS A 184 5.53 10.39 22.22
C LYS A 184 6.01 11.71 21.62
N LEU A 185 5.57 12.05 20.42
CA LEU A 185 5.90 13.32 19.78
C LEU A 185 5.39 14.52 20.60
N ASP A 186 4.21 14.41 21.22
CA ASP A 186 3.68 15.47 22.09
C ASP A 186 4.46 15.60 23.41
N SER A 187 4.85 14.47 24.01
CA SER A 187 5.59 14.46 25.28
C SER A 187 6.97 15.11 25.15
N ILE A 188 7.63 14.89 24.00
CA ILE A 188 8.94 15.50 23.67
C ILE A 188 8.81 16.86 22.95
N LYS A 189 7.59 17.42 22.85
CA LYS A 189 7.27 18.74 22.30
C LYS A 189 7.63 18.96 20.82
N GLU A 190 7.51 17.91 20.03
CA GLU A 190 7.86 17.90 18.59
C GLU A 190 6.66 17.67 17.68
N LEU A 191 5.51 17.33 18.26
CA LEU A 191 4.27 17.11 17.50
C LEU A 191 3.82 18.35 16.69
N SER A 192 4.08 19.57 17.17
CA SER A 192 3.75 20.80 16.43
C SER A 192 4.70 21.07 15.27
N ASN A 193 5.90 20.48 15.28
CA ASN A 193 6.97 20.65 14.30
C ASN A 193 7.11 19.47 13.34
N THR A 194 6.27 18.44 13.48
CA THR A 194 6.35 17.20 12.71
C THR A 194 5.20 17.12 11.70
N TYR A 195 5.53 16.81 10.44
CA TYR A 195 4.54 16.34 9.46
C TYR A 195 4.37 14.83 9.59
N ILE A 196 3.13 14.37 9.66
CA ILE A 196 2.75 12.96 9.81
C ILE A 196 1.83 12.61 8.66
N PHE A 197 2.22 11.58 7.91
CA PHE A 197 1.47 11.03 6.79
C PHE A 197 1.03 9.61 7.16
N TYR A 198 -0.25 9.32 7.03
CA TYR A 198 -0.81 7.97 7.17
C TYR A 198 -1.46 7.58 5.85
N THR A 199 -1.03 6.47 5.26
CA THR A 199 -1.46 6.01 3.94
C THR A 199 -1.34 4.50 3.80
N SER A 200 -1.90 3.94 2.72
CA SER A 200 -1.72 2.56 2.29
C SER A 200 -0.84 2.50 1.03
N ASP A 201 -0.31 1.34 0.68
CA ASP A 201 0.40 1.09 -0.58
C ASP A 201 -0.57 0.87 -1.75
N HIS A 202 -1.68 0.19 -1.49
CA HIS A 202 -2.81 0.00 -2.41
C HIS A 202 -4.14 -0.17 -1.65
N GLY A 203 -5.24 -0.21 -2.39
CA GLY A 203 -6.58 -0.57 -1.92
C GLY A 203 -6.74 -2.08 -1.72
N TYR A 204 -7.98 -2.55 -1.56
CA TYR A 204 -8.27 -3.96 -1.38
C TYR A 204 -9.75 -4.24 -1.63
N HIS A 205 -10.07 -5.09 -2.61
CA HIS A 205 -11.43 -5.56 -2.81
C HIS A 205 -11.81 -6.68 -1.83
N THR A 206 -13.10 -6.76 -1.57
CA THR A 206 -13.74 -7.56 -0.52
C THR A 206 -15.11 -8.04 -1.00
N GLY A 207 -15.15 -8.72 -2.15
CA GLY A 207 -16.37 -9.25 -2.76
C GLY A 207 -16.92 -8.44 -3.94
N GLN A 208 -16.32 -7.28 -4.25
CA GLN A 208 -16.72 -6.50 -5.43
C GLN A 208 -16.56 -7.34 -6.69
N PHE A 209 -17.60 -7.32 -7.54
CA PHE A 209 -17.69 -8.11 -8.77
C PHE A 209 -17.49 -9.64 -8.60
N SER A 210 -17.85 -10.18 -7.44
CA SER A 210 -17.62 -11.58 -7.07
C SER A 210 -16.15 -11.99 -6.98
N LEU A 211 -15.22 -11.02 -6.91
CA LEU A 211 -13.82 -11.24 -6.53
C LEU A 211 -13.74 -11.32 -5.01
N PRO A 212 -13.38 -12.47 -4.41
CA PRO A 212 -13.42 -12.63 -2.97
C PRO A 212 -12.49 -11.63 -2.27
N ILE A 213 -11.19 -11.65 -2.57
CA ILE A 213 -10.19 -10.73 -2.02
C ILE A 213 -8.97 -10.67 -2.94
N ASP A 214 -8.31 -9.52 -2.99
CA ASP A 214 -6.92 -9.26 -3.42
C ASP A 214 -6.81 -7.73 -3.64
N LYS A 215 -5.94 -7.35 -4.56
CA LYS A 215 -5.70 -6.05 -5.18
C LYS A 215 -5.51 -6.36 -6.68
N ARG A 216 -4.91 -5.47 -7.48
CA ARG A 216 -4.51 -5.66 -8.91
C ARG A 216 -5.51 -5.16 -9.96
N GLN A 217 -6.73 -4.81 -9.58
CA GLN A 217 -7.71 -4.26 -10.51
C GLN A 217 -7.60 -2.74 -10.62
N LEU A 218 -7.97 -2.19 -11.78
CA LEU A 218 -7.89 -0.75 -12.08
C LEU A 218 -8.99 0.10 -11.43
N TYR A 219 -9.89 -0.51 -10.66
CA TYR A 219 -11.08 0.14 -10.08
C TYR A 219 -10.79 0.76 -8.71
N GLU A 220 -11.64 1.71 -8.30
CA GLU A 220 -11.48 2.49 -7.06
C GLU A 220 -11.15 1.65 -5.83
N PHE A 221 -11.77 0.49 -5.66
CA PHE A 221 -11.56 -0.37 -4.50
C PHE A 221 -10.11 -0.85 -4.34
N ASP A 222 -9.33 -0.92 -5.43
CA ASP A 222 -7.94 -1.39 -5.44
C ASP A 222 -6.94 -0.25 -5.59
N ILE A 223 -7.30 0.86 -6.26
CA ILE A 223 -6.37 1.95 -6.55
C ILE A 223 -6.51 3.15 -5.62
N ARG A 224 -7.66 3.32 -4.96
CA ARG A 224 -7.87 4.44 -4.04
C ARG A 224 -7.49 4.05 -2.64
N ILE A 225 -6.55 4.83 -2.09
CA ILE A 225 -6.00 4.63 -0.74
C ILE A 225 -6.40 5.78 0.18
N PRO A 226 -6.48 5.54 1.50
CA PRO A 226 -6.55 6.63 2.46
C PRO A 226 -5.24 7.43 2.43
N LEU A 227 -5.35 8.76 2.54
CA LEU A 227 -4.21 9.64 2.80
C LEU A 227 -4.65 10.70 3.81
N VAL A 228 -4.09 10.61 5.03
CA VAL A 228 -4.34 11.58 6.10
C VAL A 228 -3.01 12.24 6.44
N VAL A 229 -3.01 13.58 6.47
CA VAL A 229 -1.82 14.38 6.75
C VAL A 229 -2.08 15.38 7.86
N ARG A 230 -1.15 15.46 8.80
CA ARG A 230 -1.10 16.48 9.86
C ARG A 230 0.28 17.13 9.86
N GLY A 231 0.36 18.44 10.06
CA GLY A 231 1.64 19.11 10.25
C GLY A 231 1.52 20.63 10.30
N PRO A 232 2.66 21.34 10.45
CA PRO A 232 2.73 22.79 10.38
C PRO A 232 1.98 23.37 9.18
N GLY A 233 1.21 24.44 9.40
CA GLY A 233 0.47 25.15 8.32
C GLY A 233 -0.76 24.45 7.75
N ILE A 234 -1.01 23.17 8.07
CA ILE A 234 -2.20 22.44 7.63
C ILE A 234 -3.37 22.73 8.58
N LYS A 235 -4.51 23.16 8.03
CA LYS A 235 -5.72 23.44 8.84
C LYS A 235 -6.40 22.15 9.29
N PRO A 236 -6.90 22.08 10.53
CA PRO A 236 -7.69 20.93 10.99
C PRO A 236 -8.95 20.72 10.14
N LYS A 237 -9.34 19.45 9.96
CA LYS A 237 -10.59 19.03 9.28
C LYS A 237 -10.73 19.54 7.83
N GLN A 238 -9.61 19.76 7.15
CA GLN A 238 -9.59 20.04 5.72
C GLN A 238 -9.73 18.74 4.91
N THR A 239 -10.47 18.82 3.80
CA THR A 239 -10.55 17.74 2.80
C THR A 239 -10.10 18.29 1.45
N LEU A 240 -9.19 17.58 0.79
CA LEU A 240 -8.75 17.88 -0.57
C LEU A 240 -9.41 16.89 -1.53
N GLN A 241 -10.01 17.41 -2.59
CA GLN A 241 -10.59 16.60 -3.69
C GLN A 241 -9.60 16.45 -4.86
N SER A 242 -8.49 17.19 -4.83
CA SER A 242 -7.46 17.18 -5.85
C SER A 242 -6.79 15.80 -5.92
N PRO A 243 -6.50 15.27 -7.12
CA PRO A 243 -5.85 13.97 -7.27
C PRO A 243 -4.41 13.99 -6.73
N VAL A 244 -4.17 13.19 -5.68
CA VAL A 244 -2.85 12.93 -5.09
C VAL A 244 -2.48 11.47 -5.32
N LEU A 245 -1.22 11.22 -5.68
CA LEU A 245 -0.69 9.89 -6.00
C LEU A 245 0.41 9.52 -5.01
N ASN A 246 0.69 8.22 -4.88
CA ASN A 246 1.81 7.71 -4.09
C ASN A 246 3.17 8.31 -4.52
N ILE A 247 3.39 8.54 -5.82
CA ILE A 247 4.61 9.17 -6.35
C ILE A 247 4.83 10.60 -5.84
N ASP A 248 3.79 11.28 -5.35
CA ASP A 248 3.87 12.66 -4.87
C ASP A 248 4.41 12.81 -3.46
N LEU A 249 4.35 11.73 -2.68
CA LEU A 249 4.83 11.74 -1.31
C LEU A 249 6.30 12.18 -1.29
N SER A 250 7.09 11.64 -2.22
CA SER A 250 8.49 11.98 -2.40
C SER A 250 8.71 13.49 -2.59
N MET A 251 8.11 14.08 -3.62
CA MET A 251 8.26 15.50 -3.96
C MET A 251 7.70 16.41 -2.88
N THR A 252 6.65 15.98 -2.17
CA THR A 252 6.07 16.73 -1.05
C THR A 252 6.99 16.74 0.17
N ILE A 253 7.60 15.60 0.52
CA ILE A 253 8.56 15.50 1.62
C ILE A 253 9.79 16.38 1.33
N LEU A 254 10.28 16.40 0.09
CA LEU A 254 11.39 17.29 -0.32
C LEU A 254 11.04 18.77 -0.23
N ASP A 255 9.83 19.15 -0.64
CA ASP A 255 9.34 20.53 -0.53
C ASP A 255 9.29 20.97 0.94
N ILE A 256 8.76 20.10 1.80
CA ILE A 256 8.74 20.30 3.26
C ILE A 256 10.16 20.47 3.81
N ALA A 257 11.11 19.66 3.33
CA ALA A 257 12.52 19.74 3.71
C ALA A 257 13.26 20.97 3.11
N GLY A 258 12.59 21.77 2.28
CA GLY A 258 13.16 22.98 1.67
C GLY A 258 14.08 22.72 0.47
N VAL A 259 14.02 21.52 -0.12
CA VAL A 259 14.78 21.18 -1.33
C VAL A 259 14.21 21.93 -2.53
N ASN A 260 15.09 22.45 -3.39
CA ASN A 260 14.67 23.04 -4.65
C ASN A 260 14.19 21.95 -5.63
N LEU A 261 12.87 21.75 -5.70
CA LEU A 261 12.23 20.73 -6.53
C LEU A 261 12.59 20.80 -8.02
N SER A 262 12.96 21.99 -8.54
CA SER A 262 13.38 22.12 -9.95
C SER A 262 14.68 21.38 -10.29
N THR A 263 15.43 20.94 -9.28
CA THR A 263 16.66 20.16 -9.42
C THR A 263 16.45 18.66 -9.26
N VAL A 264 15.24 18.24 -8.91
CA VAL A 264 14.89 16.84 -8.62
C VAL A 264 14.26 16.22 -9.86
N ASN A 265 14.81 15.08 -10.30
CA ASN A 265 14.29 14.35 -11.47
C ASN A 265 13.37 13.21 -11.00
N MET A 266 12.12 13.54 -10.69
CA MET A 266 11.06 12.60 -10.29
C MET A 266 9.73 13.01 -10.94
N ASP A 267 8.87 12.02 -11.21
CA ASP A 267 7.60 12.23 -11.92
C ASP A 267 6.46 12.78 -11.03
N GLY A 268 6.63 12.69 -9.70
CA GLY A 268 5.65 13.21 -8.74
C GLY A 268 5.57 14.74 -8.73
N GLN A 269 4.55 15.28 -8.07
CA GLN A 269 4.42 16.72 -7.82
C GLN A 269 4.17 16.96 -6.33
N SER A 270 4.75 18.01 -5.75
CA SER A 270 4.44 18.38 -4.37
C SER A 270 2.97 18.79 -4.26
N PHE A 271 2.26 18.21 -3.29
CA PHE A 271 0.89 18.63 -2.92
C PHE A 271 0.85 19.50 -1.66
N LEU A 272 2.02 19.97 -1.17
CA LEU A 272 2.11 20.96 -0.09
C LEU A 272 1.33 22.25 -0.40
N PRO A 273 1.35 22.81 -1.64
CA PRO A 273 0.55 24.01 -1.96
C PRO A 273 -0.95 23.84 -1.73
N GLN A 274 -1.50 22.63 -1.92
CA GLN A 274 -2.92 22.33 -1.70
C GLN A 274 -3.22 22.14 -0.22
N MET A 275 -2.33 21.48 0.52
CA MET A 275 -2.51 21.23 1.97
C MET A 275 -2.29 22.48 2.82
N ALA A 276 -1.33 23.31 2.45
CA ALA A 276 -0.90 24.49 3.19
C ALA A 276 -0.62 25.67 2.23
N PRO A 277 -1.65 26.26 1.61
CA PRO A 277 -1.50 27.33 0.60
C PRO A 277 -0.86 28.60 1.14
N SER A 278 -0.78 28.78 2.46
CA SER A 278 -0.03 29.87 3.09
C SER A 278 1.49 29.69 3.02
N LEU A 279 1.98 28.48 2.76
CA LEU A 279 3.42 28.15 2.72
C LEU A 279 3.98 28.13 1.30
N ARG A 280 3.16 27.72 0.32
CA ARG A 280 3.56 27.54 -1.08
C ARG A 280 2.38 27.80 -2.01
N ASN A 281 2.69 28.30 -3.20
CA ASN A 281 1.75 28.39 -4.33
C ASN A 281 2.02 27.24 -5.31
N GLY A 282 0.97 26.73 -5.95
CA GLY A 282 1.10 25.61 -6.88
C GLY A 282 -0.16 25.35 -7.68
N THR A 283 -0.08 24.35 -8.55
CA THR A 283 -1.20 23.90 -9.39
C THR A 283 -1.50 22.43 -9.12
N GLU A 284 -2.73 22.03 -9.43
CA GLU A 284 -3.17 20.65 -9.34
C GLU A 284 -2.98 19.96 -10.68
N ARG A 285 -2.68 18.65 -10.66
CA ARG A 285 -2.62 17.90 -11.91
C ARG A 285 -4.04 17.72 -12.48
N PRO A 286 -4.21 17.84 -13.81
CA PRO A 286 -5.49 17.59 -14.44
C PRO A 286 -5.80 16.10 -14.63
N PHE A 287 -4.76 15.27 -14.81
CA PHE A 287 -4.89 13.83 -15.04
C PHE A 287 -3.72 13.06 -14.42
N PHE A 288 -3.89 11.76 -14.24
CA PHE A 288 -2.87 10.85 -13.73
C PHE A 288 -2.91 9.48 -14.41
N LEU A 289 -1.83 8.71 -14.24
CA LEU A 289 -1.70 7.35 -14.75
C LEU A 289 -1.97 6.32 -13.65
N VAL A 290 -2.59 5.22 -14.05
CA VAL A 290 -2.69 3.99 -13.27
C VAL A 290 -2.20 2.85 -14.17
N GLU A 291 -1.18 2.15 -13.73
CA GLU A 291 -0.53 1.11 -14.52
C GLU A 291 -0.38 -0.16 -13.69
N TYR A 292 -0.53 -1.30 -14.37
CA TYR A 292 -0.31 -2.61 -13.78
C TYR A 292 0.27 -3.57 -14.83
N THR A 293 1.17 -4.45 -14.39
CA THR A 293 1.73 -5.51 -15.23
C THR A 293 1.30 -6.84 -14.64
N GLY A 294 0.49 -7.57 -15.39
CA GLY A 294 -0.13 -8.81 -14.96
C GLY A 294 0.85 -9.94 -14.73
N GLU A 295 0.62 -10.70 -13.67
CA GLU A 295 1.38 -11.88 -13.30
C GLU A 295 0.67 -13.16 -13.79
N GLY A 296 1.44 -14.18 -14.15
CA GLY A 296 0.87 -15.44 -14.62
C GLY A 296 1.88 -16.58 -14.56
N HIS A 297 1.37 -17.80 -14.58
CA HIS A 297 2.20 -19.01 -14.63
C HIS A 297 2.09 -19.72 -15.98
N SER A 298 3.22 -20.23 -16.49
CA SER A 298 3.22 -21.00 -17.75
C SER A 298 2.57 -22.38 -17.61
N SER A 299 2.43 -22.87 -16.38
CA SER A 299 1.70 -24.09 -16.02
C SER A 299 0.32 -23.75 -15.50
N GLU A 300 -0.59 -24.72 -15.56
CA GLU A 300 -1.89 -24.65 -14.89
C GLU A 300 -1.71 -24.55 -13.37
N ASP A 301 -2.62 -23.85 -12.70
CA ASP A 301 -2.67 -23.84 -11.25
C ASP A 301 -3.06 -25.25 -10.74
N PRO A 302 -2.27 -25.89 -9.86
CA PRO A 302 -2.58 -27.23 -9.35
C PRO A 302 -3.94 -27.33 -8.65
N SER A 303 -4.40 -26.24 -8.04
CA SER A 303 -5.69 -26.15 -7.35
C SER A 303 -6.84 -25.93 -8.34
N CYS A 304 -6.55 -25.39 -9.53
CA CYS A 304 -7.53 -24.96 -10.52
C CYS A 304 -7.15 -25.34 -11.96
N PRO A 305 -6.83 -26.62 -12.25
CA PRO A 305 -6.22 -27.01 -13.52
C PRO A 305 -7.14 -26.76 -14.73
N LYS A 306 -8.46 -26.73 -14.51
CA LYS A 306 -9.46 -26.52 -15.56
C LYS A 306 -9.40 -25.14 -16.21
N LEU A 307 -8.76 -24.16 -15.58
CA LEU A 307 -8.70 -22.79 -16.10
C LEU A 307 -7.56 -22.61 -17.12
N GLY A 308 -6.65 -23.58 -17.23
CA GLY A 308 -5.50 -23.50 -18.13
C GLY A 308 -4.35 -22.65 -17.56
N PRO A 309 -3.26 -22.49 -18.33
CA PRO A 309 -2.11 -21.67 -17.94
C PRO A 309 -2.36 -20.18 -18.16
N GLY A 310 -1.47 -19.35 -17.62
CA GLY A 310 -1.44 -17.90 -17.82
C GLY A 310 -2.13 -17.10 -16.72
N LEU A 311 -2.69 -17.78 -15.72
CA LEU A 311 -3.38 -17.23 -14.56
C LEU A 311 -2.47 -17.26 -13.34
N ALA A 312 -2.77 -16.41 -12.36
CA ALA A 312 -2.14 -16.41 -11.05
C ALA A 312 -3.17 -16.02 -9.98
N GLU A 313 -2.81 -16.26 -8.71
CA GLU A 313 -3.63 -15.90 -7.55
C GLU A 313 -5.05 -16.50 -7.61
N CYS A 314 -5.14 -17.79 -7.92
CA CYS A 314 -6.40 -18.51 -8.08
C CYS A 314 -6.94 -19.00 -6.74
N PHE A 315 -7.62 -18.14 -6.00
CA PHE A 315 -8.22 -18.47 -4.71
C PHE A 315 -9.29 -17.45 -4.27
N PRO A 316 -10.16 -17.85 -3.32
CA PRO A 316 -10.66 -19.20 -3.09
C PRO A 316 -11.50 -19.70 -4.28
N ASP A 317 -11.83 -20.99 -4.28
CA ASP A 317 -12.78 -21.61 -5.23
C ASP A 317 -12.49 -21.35 -6.73
N CYS A 318 -11.21 -21.26 -7.09
CA CYS A 318 -10.75 -21.05 -8.46
C CYS A 318 -11.20 -19.74 -9.10
N VAL A 319 -11.26 -18.67 -8.31
CA VAL A 319 -11.29 -17.30 -8.84
C VAL A 319 -9.84 -16.81 -8.96
N CYS A 320 -9.36 -16.56 -10.18
CA CYS A 320 -8.01 -16.05 -10.41
C CYS A 320 -7.99 -14.54 -10.42
N GLU A 321 -7.25 -13.93 -9.49
CA GLU A 321 -7.21 -12.48 -9.34
C GLU A 321 -6.18 -11.81 -10.26
N ASP A 322 -5.39 -12.61 -11.00
CA ASP A 322 -4.43 -12.10 -11.97
C ASP A 322 -4.18 -13.01 -13.19
N ALA A 323 -3.56 -12.43 -14.23
CA ALA A 323 -3.13 -13.14 -15.43
C ALA A 323 -2.04 -12.33 -16.18
N PHE A 324 -1.25 -12.97 -17.06
CA PHE A 324 -0.25 -12.27 -17.89
C PHE A 324 -0.84 -11.07 -18.66
N ASN A 325 -2.08 -11.21 -19.11
CA ASN A 325 -2.79 -10.23 -19.91
C ASN A 325 -3.65 -9.27 -19.07
N ASN A 326 -3.59 -9.35 -17.74
CA ASN A 326 -4.02 -8.27 -16.84
C ASN A 326 -2.97 -7.15 -16.80
N THR A 327 -2.50 -6.74 -17.96
CA THR A 327 -1.51 -5.67 -18.09
C THR A 327 -2.24 -4.49 -18.69
N TYR A 328 -2.29 -3.37 -17.97
CA TYR A 328 -3.05 -2.19 -18.40
C TYR A 328 -2.34 -0.89 -18.06
N ALA A 329 -2.65 0.13 -18.86
CA ALA A 329 -2.33 1.51 -18.60
C ALA A 329 -3.59 2.36 -18.76
N CYS A 330 -3.90 3.17 -17.75
CA CYS A 330 -5.08 4.02 -17.72
C CYS A 330 -4.70 5.47 -17.52
N VAL A 331 -5.34 6.37 -18.26
CA VAL A 331 -5.37 7.82 -17.97
C VAL A 331 -6.65 8.15 -17.25
N ARG A 332 -6.55 8.85 -16.12
CA ARG A 332 -7.69 9.23 -15.30
C ARG A 332 -7.73 10.72 -15.02
N ALA A 333 -8.93 11.28 -15.10
CA ALA A 333 -9.25 12.66 -14.74
C ALA A 333 -10.40 12.68 -13.73
N LEU A 334 -10.30 13.54 -12.72
CA LEU A 334 -11.35 13.74 -11.71
C LEU A 334 -12.01 15.11 -11.77
N LYS A 335 -11.32 16.07 -12.39
CA LYS A 335 -11.79 17.44 -12.52
C LYS A 335 -12.80 17.51 -13.66
N ASP A 336 -13.92 18.17 -13.42
CA ASP A 336 -15.08 18.36 -14.32
C ASP A 336 -15.86 17.07 -14.63
N ALA A 337 -15.19 15.93 -14.78
CA ALA A 337 -15.80 14.60 -14.87
C ALA A 337 -14.85 13.53 -14.30
N ASN A 338 -15.41 12.48 -13.69
CA ASN A 338 -14.65 11.32 -13.23
C ASN A 338 -14.54 10.31 -14.39
N LEU A 339 -13.48 10.44 -15.18
CA LEU A 339 -13.27 9.65 -16.40
C LEU A 339 -12.01 8.81 -16.28
N GLN A 340 -12.10 7.56 -16.72
CA GLN A 340 -10.95 6.65 -16.81
C GLN A 340 -10.95 5.99 -18.18
N TYR A 341 -9.83 6.12 -18.89
CA TYR A 341 -9.59 5.52 -20.20
C TYR A 341 -8.43 4.54 -20.07
N CYS A 342 -8.65 3.27 -20.40
CA CYS A 342 -7.65 2.22 -20.26
C CYS A 342 -7.36 1.52 -21.58
N GLU A 343 -6.09 1.18 -21.78
CA GLU A 343 -5.61 0.23 -22.79
C GLU A 343 -5.09 -1.02 -22.08
N PHE A 344 -5.56 -2.19 -22.49
CA PHE A 344 -5.09 -3.50 -22.02
C PHE A 344 -4.12 -4.10 -23.03
N ALA A 345 -3.10 -4.81 -22.55
CA ALA A 345 -2.18 -5.59 -23.38
C ALA A 345 -2.78 -6.96 -23.74
N ASP A 346 -3.98 -6.95 -24.30
CA ASP A 346 -4.69 -8.12 -24.79
C ASP A 346 -5.45 -7.81 -26.10
N ASN A 347 -6.02 -8.85 -26.71
CA ASN A 347 -6.84 -8.73 -27.92
C ASN A 347 -8.34 -8.82 -27.59
N GLU A 348 -8.71 -8.69 -26.31
CA GLU A 348 -10.11 -8.82 -25.92
C GLU A 348 -10.89 -7.60 -26.36
N VAL A 349 -11.81 -7.81 -27.29
CA VAL A 349 -12.82 -6.83 -27.68
C VAL A 349 -13.85 -6.78 -26.56
N SER A 350 -13.57 -6.04 -25.48
CA SER A 350 -14.65 -5.54 -24.64
C SER A 350 -15.60 -4.73 -25.54
N THR A 351 -16.90 -4.80 -25.31
CA THR A 351 -17.95 -4.19 -26.16
C THR A 351 -17.85 -2.66 -26.29
N CYS A 352 -16.87 -2.03 -25.65
CA CYS A 352 -16.36 -0.72 -26.06
C CYS A 352 -15.34 -0.91 -27.20
N GLN A 353 -15.82 -0.87 -28.45
CA GLN A 353 -14.97 -0.73 -29.64
C GLN A 353 -14.14 0.55 -29.55
N ASN A 354 -12.96 0.46 -28.97
CA ASN A 354 -11.74 1.23 -29.21
C ASN A 354 -10.67 0.69 -28.26
N ARG A 355 -9.38 0.81 -28.61
CA ARG A 355 -8.23 0.50 -27.72
C ARG A 355 -8.24 1.30 -26.39
N TRP A 356 -9.24 2.16 -26.22
CA TRP A 356 -9.51 3.00 -25.07
C TRP A 356 -10.97 2.76 -24.66
N ALA A 357 -11.19 2.06 -23.55
CA ALA A 357 -12.52 1.89 -22.97
C ALA A 357 -12.77 2.97 -21.92
N VAL A 358 -13.94 3.63 -21.97
CA VAL A 358 -14.44 4.40 -20.83
C VAL A 358 -14.84 3.40 -19.76
N VAL A 359 -14.12 3.40 -18.66
CA VAL A 359 -14.47 2.60 -17.48
C VAL A 359 -15.17 3.51 -16.48
N ASP A 360 -16.34 3.11 -15.99
CA ASP A 360 -16.93 3.73 -14.80
C ASP A 360 -16.15 3.27 -13.56
N PRO A 361 -15.38 4.17 -12.90
CA PRO A 361 -14.58 3.79 -11.74
C PRO A 361 -15.41 3.76 -10.46
N THR A 362 -16.64 4.28 -10.46
CA THR A 362 -17.44 4.60 -9.27
C THR A 362 -18.47 3.57 -8.85
N LEU A 363 -18.60 2.45 -9.58
CA LEU A 363 -19.49 1.35 -9.20
C LEU A 363 -18.90 0.59 -8.00
N SER A 364 -19.03 1.20 -6.82
CA SER A 364 -18.75 0.64 -5.50
C SER A 364 -19.91 -0.21 -5.00
#